data_AF-A0A2H3BNJ1-F1
#
_entry.id   AF-A0A2H3BNJ1-F1
#
_cell.length_a   1.000
_cell.length_b   1.000
_cell.length_c   1.000
_cell.angle_alpha   90.00
_cell.angle_beta   90.00
_cell.angle_gamma   90.00
#
_symmetry.space_group_name_H-M   'P 1'
#
loop_
_entity.id
_entity.type
_entity.pdbx_description
1 polymer ?
#
loop_
_entity_poly.entity_id
_entity_poly.type
_entity_poly.pdbx_seq_one_letter_code
_entity_poly.pdbx_strand_id
1 'polypeptide(L)' 'PLQELVGPRSRYGFDYKPWGGKCAIPITDKEGRVIAVLAGQPDNPGWDEVHQSAADLLDVCRDKMKQGTHRRGKF' A
#
# COMPACT_ATOMS: atom_id res chain seq x y z
N PRO A 1 15.76 1.17 -9.87
CA PRO A 1 14.64 0.88 -10.81
C PRO A 1 13.97 -0.47 -10.54
N LEU A 2 12.73 -0.73 -10.97
CA LEU A 2 12.03 -2.01 -10.71
C LEU A 2 12.88 -3.24 -11.07
N GLN A 3 13.59 -3.19 -12.21
CA GLN A 3 14.49 -4.26 -12.66
C GLN A 3 15.64 -4.58 -11.69
N GLU A 4 16.09 -3.64 -10.88
CA GLU A 4 17.10 -3.91 -9.86
C GLU A 4 16.54 -4.76 -8.71
N LEU A 5 15.23 -4.75 -8.49
CA LEU A 5 14.55 -5.48 -7.41
C LEU A 5 14.08 -6.87 -7.83
N VAL A 6 13.56 -7.00 -9.06
CA VAL A 6 12.89 -8.23 -9.53
C VAL A 6 13.56 -8.89 -10.75
N GLY A 7 14.59 -8.26 -11.32
CA GLY A 7 15.25 -8.76 -12.51
C GLY A 7 16.08 -10.03 -12.25
N PRO A 8 16.42 -10.82 -13.29
CA PRO A 8 17.16 -12.08 -13.14
C PRO A 8 18.54 -11.95 -12.49
N ARG A 9 19.11 -10.74 -12.50
CA ARG A 9 20.40 -10.41 -11.86
C ARG A 9 20.23 -9.61 -10.56
N SER A 10 19.02 -9.50 -10.05
CA SER A 10 18.76 -8.80 -8.79
C SER A 10 19.37 -9.55 -7.61
N ARG A 11 20.11 -8.82 -6.77
CA ARG A 11 20.59 -9.33 -5.47
C ARG A 11 19.48 -9.44 -4.42
N TYR A 12 18.32 -8.84 -4.65
CA TYR A 12 17.22 -8.78 -3.68
C TYR A 12 16.24 -9.93 -3.85
N GLY A 13 16.15 -10.51 -5.07
CA GLY A 13 15.32 -11.68 -5.34
C GLY A 13 13.83 -11.43 -5.08
N PHE A 14 13.36 -10.19 -5.22
CA PHE A 14 11.95 -9.90 -5.00
C PHE A 14 11.10 -10.45 -6.13
N ASP A 15 9.89 -10.86 -5.79
CA ASP A 15 8.87 -11.26 -6.75
C ASP A 15 7.93 -10.08 -7.01
N TYR A 16 7.59 -9.87 -8.28
CA TYR A 16 6.61 -8.87 -8.65
C TYR A 16 5.21 -9.50 -8.68
N LYS A 17 4.35 -9.06 -7.76
CA LYS A 17 2.94 -9.41 -7.78
C LYS A 17 2.12 -8.26 -8.38
N PRO A 18 1.64 -8.38 -9.63
CA PRO A 18 0.73 -7.38 -10.17
C PRO A 18 -0.54 -7.36 -9.32
N TRP A 19 -0.87 -6.19 -8.79
CA TRP A 19 -2.01 -6.01 -7.91
C TRP A 19 -2.84 -4.81 -8.35
N GLY A 20 -4.08 -5.05 -8.74
CA GLY A 20 -5.00 -4.02 -9.21
C GLY A 20 -5.79 -3.33 -8.11
N GLY A 21 -5.43 -3.49 -6.84
CA GLY A 21 -6.11 -2.83 -5.71
C GLY A 21 -7.50 -3.37 -5.36
N LYS A 22 -7.95 -4.46 -5.98
CA LYS A 22 -9.31 -5.02 -5.76
C LYS A 22 -9.31 -6.32 -4.96
N CYS A 23 -8.52 -7.30 -5.39
CA CYS A 23 -8.48 -8.60 -4.72
C CYS A 23 -7.60 -8.54 -3.46
N ALA A 24 -8.06 -9.11 -2.36
CA ALA A 24 -7.23 -9.28 -1.18
C ALA A 24 -6.12 -10.30 -1.47
N ILE A 25 -4.86 -9.97 -1.17
CA ILE A 25 -3.72 -10.88 -1.32
C ILE A 25 -3.00 -11.01 0.02
N PRO A 26 -2.95 -12.22 0.62
CA PRO A 26 -2.13 -12.46 1.80
C PRO A 26 -0.64 -12.54 1.40
N ILE A 27 0.21 -11.91 2.20
CA ILE A 27 1.66 -12.09 2.16
C ILE A 27 2.02 -13.01 3.32
N THR A 28 2.62 -14.14 3.01
CA THR A 28 2.95 -15.18 3.99
C THR A 28 4.45 -15.29 4.23
N ASP A 29 4.84 -15.76 5.42
CA ASP A 29 6.19 -16.25 5.66
C ASP A 29 6.42 -17.63 5.01
N LYS A 30 7.61 -18.18 5.21
CA LYS A 30 8.01 -19.51 4.69
C LYS A 30 7.20 -20.68 5.29
N GLU A 31 6.52 -20.48 6.41
CA GLU A 31 5.68 -21.47 7.09
C GLU A 31 4.19 -21.29 6.74
N GLY A 32 3.88 -20.35 5.84
CA GLY A 32 2.52 -20.05 5.39
C GLY A 32 1.73 -19.13 6.33
N ARG A 33 2.37 -18.54 7.35
CA ARG A 33 1.68 -17.60 8.25
C ARG A 33 1.49 -16.25 7.58
N VAL A 34 0.30 -15.68 7.65
CA VAL A 34 0.01 -14.35 7.11
C VAL A 34 0.72 -13.29 7.95
N ILE A 35 1.66 -12.58 7.33
CA ILE A 35 2.42 -11.49 7.96
C ILE A 35 1.95 -10.10 7.50
N ALA A 36 1.26 -10.03 6.36
CA ALA A 36 0.61 -8.82 5.86
C ALA A 36 -0.51 -9.17 4.88
N VAL A 37 -1.41 -8.22 4.61
CA VAL A 37 -2.48 -8.37 3.61
C VAL A 37 -2.54 -7.12 2.76
N LEU A 38 -2.54 -7.29 1.44
CA LEU A 38 -3.00 -6.28 0.51
C LEU A 38 -4.53 -6.33 0.53
N ALA A 39 -5.20 -5.43 1.26
CA ALA A 39 -6.62 -5.57 1.59
C ALA A 39 -7.57 -5.42 0.39
N GLY A 40 -7.23 -4.55 -0.56
CA GLY A 40 -8.08 -4.19 -1.69
C GLY A 40 -9.19 -3.20 -1.30
N GLN A 41 -9.87 -2.66 -2.31
CA GLN A 41 -11.06 -1.85 -2.12
C GLN A 41 -12.27 -2.72 -1.77
N PRO A 42 -13.26 -2.17 -1.03
CA PRO A 42 -14.54 -2.83 -0.85
C PRO A 42 -15.30 -2.97 -2.17
N ASP A 43 -16.23 -3.92 -2.20
CA ASP A 43 -17.18 -4.11 -3.29
C ASP A 43 -18.28 -3.03 -3.23
N ASN A 44 -17.89 -1.79 -3.50
CA ASN A 44 -18.75 -0.62 -3.48
C ASN A 44 -18.51 0.21 -4.76
N PRO A 45 -19.52 0.39 -5.62
CA PRO A 45 -19.39 1.19 -6.84
C PRO A 45 -19.00 2.66 -6.60
N GLY A 46 -19.35 3.24 -5.45
CA GLY A 46 -18.99 4.60 -5.07
C GLY A 46 -17.65 4.72 -4.35
N TRP A 47 -16.86 3.64 -4.29
CA TRP A 47 -15.59 3.65 -3.54
C TRP A 47 -14.60 4.69 -4.05
N ASP A 48 -14.47 4.83 -5.37
CA ASP A 48 -13.50 5.74 -5.97
C ASP A 48 -13.80 7.20 -5.59
N GLU A 49 -15.08 7.60 -5.61
CA GLU A 49 -15.51 8.95 -5.21
C GLU A 49 -15.25 9.20 -3.72
N VAL A 50 -15.60 8.24 -2.85
CA VAL A 50 -15.38 8.34 -1.41
C VAL A 50 -13.88 8.44 -1.10
N HIS A 51 -13.06 7.59 -1.73
CA HIS A 51 -11.63 7.57 -1.52
C HIS A 51 -10.98 8.88 -1.97
N GLN A 52 -11.34 9.37 -3.15
CA GLN A 52 -10.78 10.61 -3.71
C GLN A 52 -11.20 11.82 -2.87
N SER A 53 -12.49 11.94 -2.53
CA SER A 53 -12.98 13.05 -1.71
C SER A 53 -12.31 13.10 -0.34
N ALA A 54 -12.10 11.94 0.29
CA ALA A 54 -11.38 11.85 1.54
C ALA A 54 -9.92 12.31 1.39
N ALA A 55 -9.23 11.86 0.34
CA ALA A 55 -7.84 12.27 0.07
C ALA A 55 -7.72 13.79 -0.12
N ASP A 56 -8.62 14.38 -0.92
CA ASP A 56 -8.64 15.83 -1.18
C ASP A 56 -8.86 16.62 0.12
N LEU A 57 -9.80 16.18 0.97
CA LEU A 57 -10.07 16.82 2.26
C LEU A 57 -8.89 16.72 3.23
N LEU A 58 -8.19 15.58 3.24
CA LEU A 58 -6.97 15.40 4.03
C LEU A 58 -5.87 16.36 3.58
N ASP A 59 -5.70 16.54 2.27
CA ASP A 59 -4.69 17.47 1.73
C ASP A 59 -5.03 18.93 2.05
N VAL A 60 -6.30 19.34 1.93
CA VAL A 60 -6.75 20.68 2.34
C VAL A 60 -6.51 20.93 3.84
N CYS A 61 -6.69 19.89 4.66
CA CYS A 61 -6.54 19.98 6.11
C CYS A 61 -5.10 19.72 6.59
N ARG A 62 -4.15 19.42 5.70
CA ARG A 62 -2.80 18.96 6.04
C ARG A 62 -2.10 19.86 7.06
N ASP A 63 -2.16 21.18 6.86
CA ASP A 63 -1.51 22.17 7.74
C ASP A 63 -2.14 22.26 9.13
N LYS A 64 -3.38 21.77 9.28
CA LYS A 64 -4.11 21.72 10.55
C LYS A 64 -3.91 20.39 11.27
N MET A 65 -3.33 19.39 10.61
CA MET A 65 -3.07 18.09 11.21
C MET A 65 -1.79 18.13 12.04
N LYS A 66 -1.89 17.66 13.29
CA LYS A 66 -0.70 17.46 14.13
C LYS A 66 0.05 16.23 13.62
N GLN A 67 1.13 16.47 12.88
CA GLN A 67 2.08 15.41 12.56
C GLN A 67 2.89 15.07 13.81
N GLY A 68 2.61 13.92 14.41
CA GLY A 68 3.44 13.40 15.50
C GLY A 68 4.80 12.93 14.99
N THR A 69 5.78 12.81 15.89
CA THR A 69 7.05 12.13 15.57
C THR A 69 6.76 10.65 15.35
N HIS A 70 6.60 10.22 14.09
CA HIS A 70 6.45 8.80 13.80
C HIS A 70 7.77 8.08 14.05
N ARG A 71 7.70 6.81 14.49
CA ARG A 71 8.86 5.90 14.57
C ARG A 71 9.61 5.75 13.23
N ARG A 72 8.99 6.15 12.13
CA ARG A 72 9.53 6.08 10.75
C ARG A 72 9.92 7.44 10.16
N GLY A 73 9.93 8.52 10.95
CA GLY A 73 10.31 9.87 10.50
C GLY A 73 9.15 10.87 10.54
N LYS A 74 9.33 12.04 9.89
CA LYS A 74 8.25 13.02 9.68
C LYS A 74 7.55 12.69 8.35
N PHE A 75 6.22 12.52 8.37
CA PHE A 75 5.37 12.35 7.18
C PHE A 75 4.33 13.45 7.19
#